data_AF-Q709F4-F1
#
_entry.id   AF-Q709F4-F1
#
_cell.length_a   1.000
_cell.length_b   1.000
_cell.length_c   1.000
_cell.angle_alpha   90.00
_cell.angle_beta   90.00
_cell.angle_gamma   90.00
#
_symmetry.space_group_name_H-M   'P 1'
#
loop_
_entity.id
_entity.type
_entity.pdbx_description
1 polymer ?
#
loop_
_entity_poly.entity_id
_entity_poly.type
_entity_poly.pdbx_seq_one_letter_code
_entity_poly.pdbx_strand_id
1 'polypeptide(L)'
;MELLLKSVDTLNSCIYSEIRTRIPETVTWDYNFEQAGIAPLTFTVKSAALKEAIDDLEWPGSSVQISLQKEPPCVIFRGEGHGDLQIDFMYYANTDLLLAFHCDTEVSYGYKYKFLKATTANIPGNVVRENRGSKLTIGRGGMLKVQHLVSVSKALAPQVESAGYQPPSRIAYIEFFVKPEEPAD
;
A
#
# COMPACT_ATOMS: atom_id res chain seq x y z
N MET A 1 -7.04 19.65 -15.61
CA MET A 1 -8.38 19.03 -15.64
C MET A 1 -9.38 20.15 -15.60
N GLU A 2 -10.22 20.30 -16.61
CA GLU A 2 -11.35 21.25 -16.58
C GLU A 2 -12.63 20.45 -16.43
N LEU A 3 -13.32 20.64 -15.31
CA LEU A 3 -14.61 20.03 -15.03
C LEU A 3 -15.70 21.05 -15.33
N LEU A 4 -16.46 20.82 -16.41
CA LEU A 4 -17.56 21.70 -16.82
C LEU A 4 -18.87 21.12 -16.29
N LEU A 5 -19.35 21.65 -15.17
CA LEU A 5 -20.63 21.28 -14.56
C LEU A 5 -21.70 22.27 -15.02
N LYS A 6 -22.76 21.78 -15.67
CA LYS A 6 -23.91 22.59 -16.06
C LYS A 6 -25.11 22.19 -15.22
N SER A 7 -25.47 23.01 -14.23
CA SER A 7 -26.69 22.83 -13.45
C SER A 7 -27.91 23.24 -14.27
N VAL A 8 -28.96 22.41 -14.27
CA VAL A 8 -30.26 22.72 -14.85
C VAL A 8 -31.32 22.41 -13.80
N ASP A 9 -31.58 23.39 -12.92
CA ASP A 9 -32.57 23.28 -11.85
C ASP A 9 -33.99 23.40 -12.41
N THR A 10 -34.73 22.29 -12.40
CA THR A 10 -36.20 22.27 -12.36
C THR A 10 -36.65 21.07 -11.53
N LEU A 11 -37.79 21.19 -10.84
CA LEU A 11 -38.28 20.28 -9.79
C LEU A 11 -38.40 18.77 -10.14
N ASN A 12 -38.16 18.37 -11.39
CA ASN A 12 -38.18 16.99 -11.89
C ASN A 12 -37.00 16.68 -12.85
N SER A 13 -35.92 17.46 -12.82
CA SER A 13 -34.79 17.22 -13.73
C SER A 13 -33.90 16.08 -13.23
N CYS A 14 -33.74 15.04 -14.05
CA CYS A 14 -32.60 14.14 -13.91
C CYS A 14 -31.33 14.98 -14.12
N ILE A 15 -30.48 15.03 -13.09
CA ILE A 15 -29.18 15.69 -13.18
C ILE A 15 -28.29 14.84 -14.10
N TYR A 16 -28.26 15.20 -15.39
CA TYR A 16 -27.36 14.59 -16.36
C TYR A 16 -26.03 15.34 -16.33
N SER A 17 -24.95 14.63 -16.04
CA SER A 17 -23.59 15.15 -16.14
C SER A 17 -22.80 14.28 -17.13
N GLU A 18 -22.25 14.91 -18.15
CA GLU A 18 -21.39 14.24 -19.13
C GLU A 18 -19.93 14.46 -18.74
N ILE A 19 -19.18 13.38 -18.51
CA ILE A 19 -17.74 13.43 -18.30
C ILE A 19 -17.05 13.09 -19.61
N ARG A 20 -16.28 14.02 -20.16
CA ARG A 20 -15.43 13.79 -21.35
C ARG A 20 -13.97 13.69 -20.92
N THR A 21 -13.33 12.58 -21.24
CA THR A 21 -11.90 12.35 -20.99
C THR A 21 -11.15 12.28 -22.32
N ARG A 22 -9.99 12.95 -22.42
CA ARG A 22 -9.07 12.76 -23.54
C ARG A 22 -8.29 11.47 -23.31
N ILE A 23 -8.28 10.59 -24.30
CA ILE A 23 -7.43 9.39 -24.28
C ILE A 23 -5.97 9.87 -24.38
N PRO A 24 -5.09 9.51 -23.44
CA PRO A 24 -3.67 9.84 -23.54
C PRO A 24 -3.06 9.25 -24.82
N GLU A 25 -2.25 10.05 -25.53
CA GLU A 25 -1.53 9.60 -26.73
C GLU A 25 -0.31 8.72 -26.37
N THR A 26 0.10 8.76 -25.10
CA THR A 26 1.22 8.01 -24.55
C THR A 26 0.73 6.72 -23.89
N VAL A 27 1.31 5.58 -24.30
CA VAL A 27 1.16 4.31 -23.60
C VAL A 27 1.85 4.40 -22.24
N THR A 28 1.20 3.93 -21.19
CA THR A 28 1.78 3.86 -19.85
C THR A 28 2.98 2.92 -19.85
N TRP A 29 4.03 3.28 -19.12
CA TRP A 29 5.17 2.39 -18.93
C TRP A 29 4.75 1.25 -18.00
N ASP A 30 4.55 0.05 -18.53
CA ASP A 30 4.32 -1.12 -17.71
C ASP A 30 5.65 -1.52 -17.07
N TYR A 31 5.76 -1.36 -15.75
CA TYR A 31 6.93 -1.82 -15.02
C TYR A 31 6.81 -3.32 -14.76
N ASN A 32 7.72 -4.11 -15.32
CA ASN A 32 7.81 -5.52 -15.04
C ASN A 32 8.56 -5.74 -13.73
N PHE A 33 7.82 -6.09 -12.67
CA PHE A 33 8.42 -6.41 -11.38
C PHE A 33 9.18 -7.74 -11.43
N GLU A 34 10.51 -7.67 -11.36
CA GLU A 34 11.37 -8.84 -11.25
C GLU A 34 11.59 -9.22 -9.78
N GLN A 35 11.38 -10.50 -9.44
CA GLN A 35 11.66 -10.99 -8.09
C GLN A 35 13.17 -10.95 -7.79
N ALA A 36 13.52 -10.75 -6.52
CA ALA A 36 14.91 -10.79 -6.07
C ALA A 36 15.43 -12.25 -6.07
N GLY A 37 15.98 -12.70 -7.20
CA GLY A 37 16.55 -14.05 -7.31
C GLY A 37 15.49 -15.16 -7.26
N ILE A 38 15.88 -16.33 -6.73
CA ILE A 38 15.05 -17.54 -6.70
C ILE A 38 14.06 -17.53 -5.52
N ALA A 39 14.41 -16.84 -4.42
CA ALA A 39 13.63 -16.79 -3.20
C ALA A 39 13.02 -15.39 -2.97
N PRO A 40 11.69 -15.27 -2.76
CA PRO A 40 11.04 -13.97 -2.70
C PRO A 40 11.28 -13.27 -1.37
N LEU A 41 12.03 -12.16 -1.36
CA LEU A 41 12.13 -11.30 -0.17
C LEU A 41 10.78 -10.66 0.13
N THR A 42 10.02 -11.23 1.07
CA THR A 42 8.63 -10.82 1.30
C THR A 42 8.25 -10.89 2.77
N PHE A 43 7.40 -9.96 3.18
CA PHE A 43 6.76 -9.99 4.47
C PHE A 43 5.33 -9.47 4.36
N THR A 44 4.47 -9.92 5.26
CA THR A 44 3.07 -9.47 5.34
C THR A 44 2.82 -8.90 6.71
N VAL A 45 2.34 -7.67 6.78
CA VAL A 45 2.03 -6.98 8.03
C VAL A 45 0.59 -6.52 8.06
N LYS A 46 0.01 -6.32 9.25
CA LYS A 46 -1.26 -5.61 9.37
C LYS A 46 -1.13 -4.22 8.75
N SER A 47 -2.10 -3.84 7.91
CA SER A 47 -2.03 -2.58 7.15
C SER A 47 -2.05 -1.35 8.04
N ALA A 48 -2.75 -1.42 9.19
CA ALA A 48 -2.72 -0.38 10.21
C ALA A 48 -1.31 -0.21 10.81
N ALA A 49 -0.65 -1.31 11.16
CA ALA A 49 0.71 -1.29 11.71
C ALA A 49 1.74 -0.78 10.71
N LEU A 50 1.61 -1.15 9.42
CA LEU A 50 2.44 -0.59 8.36
C LEU A 50 2.26 0.92 8.25
N LYS A 51 1.00 1.39 8.27
CA LYS A 51 0.70 2.81 8.17
C LYS A 51 1.27 3.59 9.35
N GLU A 52 1.04 3.10 10.56
CA GLU A 52 1.56 3.69 11.80
C GLU A 52 3.09 3.74 11.78
N ALA A 53 3.76 2.64 11.45
CA ALA A 53 5.23 2.61 11.37
C ALA A 53 5.80 3.59 10.34
N ILE A 54 5.15 3.76 9.18
CA ILE A 54 5.58 4.77 8.20
C ILE A 54 5.30 6.17 8.72
N ASP A 55 4.14 6.41 9.33
CA ASP A 55 3.74 7.71 9.85
C ASP A 55 4.67 8.19 10.99
N ASP A 56 5.10 7.29 11.86
CA ASP A 56 6.01 7.59 12.98
C ASP A 56 7.42 7.97 12.51
N LEU A 57 7.82 7.54 11.32
CA LEU A 57 9.10 7.82 10.69
C LEU A 57 9.09 9.12 9.86
N GLU A 58 8.07 9.96 10.01
CA GLU A 58 7.92 11.22 9.29
C GLU A 58 8.98 12.26 9.71
N TRP A 59 10.03 12.37 8.91
CA TRP A 59 10.99 13.48 8.97
C TRP A 59 10.98 14.29 7.65
N PRO A 60 11.05 15.64 7.70
CA PRO A 60 11.08 16.46 6.49
C PRO A 60 12.26 16.11 5.57
N GLY A 61 11.98 15.72 4.32
CA GLY A 61 13.02 15.40 3.34
C GLY A 61 13.77 14.09 3.57
N SER A 62 13.30 13.26 4.50
CA SER A 62 13.97 12.02 4.91
C SER A 62 13.72 10.82 4.01
N SER A 63 14.56 9.82 4.26
CA SER A 63 14.44 8.48 3.73
C SER A 63 14.21 7.49 4.86
N VAL A 64 13.52 6.41 4.53
CA VAL A 64 13.31 5.29 5.44
C VAL A 64 14.06 4.10 4.87
N GLN A 65 15.00 3.60 5.67
CA GLN A 65 15.71 2.37 5.41
C GLN A 65 14.84 1.20 5.88
N ILE A 66 14.56 0.26 4.97
CA ILE A 66 13.87 -0.99 5.29
C ILE A 66 14.88 -2.12 5.18
N SER A 67 15.05 -2.86 6.27
CA SER A 67 15.97 -4.00 6.34
C SER A 67 15.22 -5.28 6.69
N LEU A 68 15.56 -6.38 6.02
CA LEU A 68 15.08 -7.72 6.36
C LEU A 68 16.27 -8.52 6.87
N GLN A 69 16.17 -9.05 8.09
CA GLN A 69 17.20 -9.91 8.68
C GLN A 69 16.69 -11.35 8.76
N LYS A 70 17.59 -12.30 8.57
CA LYS A 70 17.23 -13.73 8.58
C LYS A 70 17.25 -14.30 10.00
N GLU A 71 18.25 -13.93 10.79
CA GLU A 71 18.49 -14.52 12.11
C GLU A 71 18.98 -13.46 13.12
N PRO A 72 18.12 -12.98 14.04
CA PRO A 72 16.71 -13.34 14.19
C PRO A 72 15.85 -12.81 13.03
N PRO A 73 14.77 -13.53 12.62
CA PRO A 73 13.91 -13.07 11.55
C PRO A 73 13.14 -11.83 11.97
N CYS A 74 13.45 -10.71 11.32
CA CYS A 74 12.84 -9.42 11.61
C CYS A 74 12.77 -8.52 10.39
N VAL A 75 11.86 -7.56 10.45
CA VAL A 75 11.78 -6.43 9.51
C VAL A 75 12.02 -5.17 10.32
N ILE A 76 13.00 -4.37 9.88
CA ILE A 76 13.40 -3.13 10.54
C ILE A 76 13.04 -1.97 9.64
N PHE A 77 12.36 -0.97 10.19
CA PHE A 77 12.16 0.33 9.57
C PHE A 77 12.94 1.38 10.34
N ARG A 78 13.85 2.08 9.67
CA ARG A 78 14.69 3.11 10.29
C ARG A 78 14.56 4.41 9.52
N GLY A 79 14.24 5.49 10.21
CA GLY A 79 14.18 6.83 9.61
C GLY A 79 15.56 7.48 9.62
N GLU A 80 16.04 7.96 8.48
CA GLU A 80 17.27 8.73 8.38
C GLU A 80 16.98 10.23 8.47
N GLY A 81 17.57 10.94 9.44
CA GLY A 81 17.32 12.38 9.61
C GLY A 81 17.82 12.95 10.95
N HIS A 82 17.01 13.82 11.57
CA HIS A 82 17.33 14.55 12.80
C HIS A 82 17.23 13.71 14.09
N GLY A 83 17.13 12.39 13.98
CA GLY A 83 17.09 11.43 15.08
C GLY A 83 17.25 10.01 14.57
N ASP A 84 17.47 9.06 15.48
CA ASP A 84 17.55 7.63 15.17
C ASP A 84 16.30 6.94 15.69
N LEU A 85 15.24 6.93 14.87
CA LEU A 85 14.03 6.17 15.18
C LEU A 85 14.04 4.87 14.38
N GLN A 86 13.94 3.77 15.11
CA GLN A 86 13.92 2.43 14.55
C GLN A 86 12.69 1.68 15.08
N ILE A 87 11.99 1.01 14.18
CA ILE A 87 10.81 0.19 14.48
C ILE A 87 11.11 -1.22 14.00
N ASP A 88 11.07 -2.16 14.94
CA ASP A 88 11.40 -3.56 14.70
C ASP A 88 10.14 -4.42 14.75
N PHE A 89 9.84 -5.12 13.66
CA PHE A 89 8.87 -6.19 13.62
C PHE A 89 9.58 -7.54 13.72
N MET A 90 9.63 -8.09 14.93
CA MET A 90 10.25 -9.39 15.20
C MET A 90 9.25 -10.50 14.88
N TYR A 91 9.60 -11.44 13.99
CA TYR A 91 8.65 -12.45 13.48
C TYR A 91 8.02 -13.31 14.58
N TYR A 92 8.82 -13.73 15.56
CA TYR A 92 8.34 -14.60 16.64
C TYR A 92 7.68 -13.84 17.80
N ALA A 93 7.96 -12.54 17.98
CA ALA A 93 7.42 -11.75 19.09
C ALA A 93 6.19 -10.92 18.68
N ASN A 94 6.10 -10.54 17.41
CA ASN A 94 5.03 -9.69 16.87
C ASN A 94 4.16 -10.46 15.87
N THR A 95 3.79 -11.71 16.18
CA THR A 95 2.97 -12.56 15.29
C THR A 95 1.61 -11.92 14.93
N ASP A 96 1.09 -11.05 15.80
CA ASP A 96 -0.11 -10.27 15.55
C ASP A 96 0.10 -9.15 14.52
N LEU A 97 1.32 -8.66 14.32
CA LEU A 97 1.64 -7.56 13.42
C LEU A 97 2.27 -8.08 12.12
N LEU A 98 3.23 -9.00 12.22
CA LEU A 98 3.97 -9.64 11.13
C LEU A 98 3.42 -11.04 10.88
N LEU A 99 2.48 -11.13 9.94
CA LEU A 99 1.66 -12.32 9.66
C LEU A 99 2.42 -13.38 8.85
N ALA A 100 3.34 -12.95 8.00
CA ALA A 100 4.18 -13.85 7.20
C ALA A 100 5.53 -13.19 6.93
N PHE A 101 6.58 -13.99 6.86
CA PHE A 101 7.94 -13.51 6.62
C PHE A 101 8.72 -14.57 5.82
N HIS A 102 9.46 -14.11 4.82
CA HIS A 102 10.38 -14.92 4.05
C HIS A 102 11.58 -14.06 3.65
N CYS A 103 12.74 -14.44 4.15
CA CYS A 103 14.01 -13.77 3.90
C CYS A 103 15.12 -14.82 3.92
N ASP A 104 15.72 -15.08 2.76
CA ASP A 104 16.85 -16.00 2.64
C ASP A 104 18.20 -15.27 2.69
N THR A 105 18.20 -13.98 2.36
CA THR A 105 19.38 -13.10 2.30
C THR A 105 19.06 -11.78 2.98
N GLU A 106 19.94 -11.32 3.87
CA GLU A 106 19.79 -10.02 4.51
C GLU A 106 19.92 -8.91 3.48
N VAL A 107 18.97 -7.99 3.50
CA VAL A 107 18.95 -6.84 2.58
C VAL A 107 18.58 -5.58 3.33
N SER A 108 19.02 -4.45 2.79
CA SER A 108 18.66 -3.14 3.29
C SER A 108 18.59 -2.13 2.15
N TYR A 109 17.46 -1.45 2.02
CA TYR A 109 17.24 -0.44 0.99
C TYR A 109 16.60 0.81 1.57
N GLY A 110 17.07 1.98 1.14
CA GLY A 110 16.48 3.28 1.46
C GLY A 110 15.37 3.65 0.48
N TYR A 111 14.28 4.23 0.98
CA TYR A 111 13.19 4.75 0.17
C TYR A 111 12.78 6.13 0.65
N LYS A 112 12.50 7.06 -0.27
CA LYS A 112 12.00 8.39 0.10
C LYS A 112 10.69 8.26 0.88
N TYR A 113 10.65 8.88 2.07
CA TYR A 113 9.49 8.84 2.95
C TYR A 113 8.18 9.19 2.22
N LYS A 114 8.18 10.26 1.40
CA LYS A 114 6.99 10.69 0.66
C LYS A 114 6.36 9.62 -0.24
N PHE A 115 7.18 8.73 -0.81
CA PHE A 115 6.68 7.67 -1.68
C PHE A 115 6.16 6.48 -0.87
N LEU A 116 6.81 6.15 0.24
CA LEU A 116 6.28 5.18 1.19
C LEU A 116 4.96 5.64 1.79
N LYS A 117 4.88 6.90 2.23
CA LYS A 117 3.65 7.52 2.75
C LYS A 117 2.51 7.44 1.73
N ALA A 118 2.79 7.64 0.45
CA ALA A 118 1.78 7.52 -0.60
C ALA A 118 1.18 6.10 -0.71
N THR A 119 1.92 5.06 -0.35
CA THR A 119 1.41 3.67 -0.37
C THR A 119 0.34 3.45 0.70
N THR A 120 0.37 4.19 1.80
CA THR A 120 -0.57 4.02 2.93
C THR A 120 -1.58 5.15 3.10
N ALA A 121 -1.35 6.32 2.49
CA ALA A 121 -2.16 7.53 2.70
C ALA A 121 -3.60 7.47 2.15
N ASN A 122 -3.84 6.71 1.08
CA ASN A 122 -5.12 6.70 0.36
C ASN A 122 -5.88 5.39 0.49
N ILE A 123 -5.53 4.55 1.47
CA ILE A 123 -6.28 3.33 1.74
C ILE A 123 -7.55 3.72 2.50
N PRO A 124 -8.76 3.46 1.96
CA PRO A 124 -10.00 3.82 2.63
C PRO A 124 -10.05 3.28 4.07
N GLY A 125 -10.54 4.06 5.03
CA GLY A 125 -10.50 3.67 6.45
C GLY A 125 -11.24 2.36 6.76
N ASN A 126 -12.30 2.03 6.02
CA ASN A 126 -12.98 0.73 6.07
C ASN A 126 -12.08 -0.41 5.55
N VAL A 127 -11.29 -0.13 4.51
CA VAL A 127 -10.30 -1.05 3.97
C VAL A 127 -9.14 -1.24 4.93
N VAL A 128 -8.75 -0.25 5.74
CA VAL A 128 -7.73 -0.43 6.81
C VAL A 128 -8.27 -1.28 7.96
N ARG A 129 -9.55 -1.12 8.32
CA ARG A 129 -10.20 -1.90 9.40
C ARG A 129 -10.53 -3.35 9.01
N GLU A 130 -10.92 -3.58 7.76
CA GLU A 130 -11.19 -4.91 7.21
C GLU A 130 -9.95 -5.53 6.52
N ASN A 131 -8.81 -4.84 6.54
CA ASN A 131 -7.61 -5.27 5.82
C ASN A 131 -7.07 -6.57 6.41
N ARG A 132 -6.92 -7.58 5.56
CA ARG A 132 -6.31 -8.86 5.95
C ARG A 132 -4.78 -8.80 5.98
N GLY A 133 -4.18 -7.69 5.52
CA GLY A 133 -2.75 -7.44 5.56
C GLY A 133 -2.23 -6.76 4.30
N SER A 134 -1.10 -6.07 4.46
CA SER A 134 -0.28 -5.56 3.37
C SER A 134 0.89 -6.50 3.16
N LYS A 135 1.02 -7.03 1.95
CA LYS A 135 2.19 -7.82 1.54
C LYS A 135 3.21 -6.90 0.89
N LEU A 136 4.43 -6.88 1.41
CA LEU A 136 5.56 -6.19 0.84
C LEU A 136 6.51 -7.21 0.21
N THR A 137 7.01 -6.90 -0.97
CA THR A 137 7.98 -7.73 -1.69
C THR A 137 9.11 -6.84 -2.20
N ILE A 138 10.34 -7.20 -1.90
CA ILE A 138 11.54 -6.52 -2.42
C ILE A 138 12.01 -7.31 -3.64
N GLY A 139 11.93 -6.67 -4.79
CA GLY A 139 12.35 -7.19 -6.07
C GLY A 139 13.82 -6.92 -6.37
N ARG A 140 14.22 -7.25 -7.60
CA ARG A 140 15.58 -6.99 -8.08
C ARG A 140 15.91 -5.50 -7.99
N GLY A 141 17.14 -5.20 -7.57
CA GLY A 141 17.63 -3.82 -7.45
C GLY A 141 16.92 -3.02 -6.36
N GLY A 142 16.25 -3.67 -5.40
CA GLY A 142 15.58 -3.02 -4.27
C GLY A 142 14.21 -2.43 -4.59
N MET A 143 13.63 -2.71 -5.76
CA MET A 143 12.28 -2.25 -6.09
C MET A 143 11.26 -2.79 -5.07
N LEU A 144 10.55 -1.90 -4.39
CA LEU A 144 9.55 -2.29 -3.40
C LEU A 144 8.18 -2.38 -4.03
N LYS A 145 7.55 -3.56 -3.95
CA LYS A 145 6.14 -3.76 -4.26
C LYS A 145 5.34 -3.83 -2.96
N VAL A 146 4.37 -2.93 -2.80
CA VAL A 146 3.42 -2.94 -1.68
C VAL A 146 2.05 -3.32 -2.21
N GLN A 147 1.50 -4.45 -1.75
CA GLN A 147 0.20 -4.97 -2.16
C GLN A 147 -0.75 -4.96 -0.96
N HIS A 148 -1.83 -4.19 -1.06
CA HIS A 148 -2.89 -4.16 -0.05
C HIS A 148 -4.05 -5.05 -0.46
N LEU A 149 -4.45 -5.98 0.40
CA LEU A 149 -5.62 -6.84 0.18
C LEU A 149 -6.88 -6.16 0.70
N VAL A 150 -7.79 -5.78 -0.19
CA VAL A 150 -8.96 -4.95 0.13
C VAL A 150 -10.26 -5.74 -0.06
N SER A 151 -11.15 -5.64 0.94
CA SER A 151 -12.52 -6.17 0.88
C SER A 151 -13.40 -5.14 0.19
N VAL A 152 -14.09 -5.55 -0.87
CA VAL A 152 -15.03 -4.71 -1.62
C VAL A 152 -16.44 -5.16 -1.28
N SER A 153 -17.03 -4.49 -0.30
CA SER A 153 -18.44 -4.62 0.03
C SER A 153 -19.30 -4.09 -1.10
N LYS A 154 -20.32 -4.84 -1.52
CA LYS A 154 -21.32 -4.34 -2.45
C LYS A 154 -22.16 -3.30 -1.71
N ALA A 155 -22.25 -2.07 -2.23
CA ALA A 155 -23.20 -1.10 -1.72
C ALA A 155 -24.61 -1.72 -1.85
N LEU A 156 -25.26 -1.97 -0.72
CA LEU A 156 -26.65 -2.38 -0.70
C LEU A 156 -27.45 -1.17 -1.19
N ALA A 157 -28.08 -1.29 -2.36
CA ALA A 157 -29.16 -0.39 -2.72
C ALA A 157 -30.22 -0.44 -1.59
N PRO A 158 -30.93 0.65 -1.31
CA PRO A 158 -32.03 0.63 -0.35
C PRO A 158 -33.18 -0.17 -0.95
N GLN A 159 -33.11 -1.50 -0.86
CA GLN A 159 -34.21 -2.40 -1.20
C GLN A 159 -34.39 -3.40 -0.08
N VAL A 160 -35.53 -3.19 0.60
CA VAL A 160 -36.42 -4.16 1.22
C VAL A 160 -35.75 -5.38 1.84
N GLU A 161 -35.84 -5.42 3.18
CA GLU A 161 -35.59 -6.59 4.03
C GLU A 161 -36.09 -7.88 3.37
N SER A 162 -35.18 -8.64 2.78
CA SER A 162 -35.42 -10.04 2.42
C SER A 162 -34.33 -10.86 3.10
N ALA A 163 -34.79 -11.72 4.01
CA ALA A 163 -33.96 -12.53 4.87
C ALA A 163 -32.98 -13.41 4.05
N GLY A 164 -31.71 -13.44 4.48
CA GLY A 164 -30.98 -14.71 4.56
C GLY A 164 -29.66 -14.86 3.81
N TYR A 165 -29.31 -14.03 2.82
CA TYR A 165 -28.04 -14.22 2.10
C TYR A 165 -27.34 -12.90 1.76
N GLN A 166 -26.36 -12.51 2.59
CA GLN A 166 -25.38 -11.51 2.15
C GLN A 166 -24.43 -12.16 1.13
N PRO A 167 -24.30 -11.61 -0.09
CA PRO A 167 -23.31 -12.12 -1.03
C PRO A 167 -21.90 -11.93 -0.45
N PRO A 168 -20.97 -12.89 -0.66
CA PRO A 168 -19.63 -12.81 -0.11
C PRO A 168 -18.91 -11.56 -0.63
N SER A 169 -18.19 -10.88 0.27
CA SER A 169 -17.34 -9.74 -0.10
C SER A 169 -16.32 -10.16 -1.16
N ARG A 170 -16.13 -9.33 -2.19
CA ARG A 170 -15.12 -9.57 -3.23
C ARG A 170 -13.79 -9.04 -2.73
N ILE A 171 -12.71 -9.80 -2.92
CA ILE A 171 -11.36 -9.34 -2.60
C ILE A 171 -10.76 -8.71 -3.86
N ALA A 172 -10.22 -7.50 -3.72
CA ALA A 172 -9.38 -6.85 -4.72
C ALA A 172 -8.00 -6.57 -4.12
N TYR A 173 -7.04 -6.19 -4.96
CA TYR A 173 -5.72 -5.75 -4.52
C TYR A 173 -5.37 -4.40 -5.13
N ILE A 174 -4.65 -3.58 -4.35
CA ILE A 174 -4.06 -2.32 -4.81
C ILE A 174 -2.55 -2.49 -4.69
N GLU A 175 -1.83 -2.18 -5.76
CA GLU A 175 -0.38 -2.33 -5.83
C GLU A 175 0.31 -0.97 -6.00
N PHE A 176 1.36 -0.77 -5.23
CA PHE A 176 2.28 0.35 -5.35
C PHE A 176 3.68 -0.19 -5.63
N PHE A 177 4.42 0.53 -6.48
CA PHE A 177 5.81 0.25 -6.80
C PHE A 177 6.65 1.46 -6.42
N VAL A 178 7.67 1.25 -5.58
CA VAL A 178 8.52 2.31 -5.04
C VAL A 178 9.97 1.99 -5.39
N LYS A 179 10.60 2.86 -6.19
CA LYS A 179 12.03 2.76 -6.50
C LYS A 179 12.83 3.08 -5.23
N PRO A 180 13.88 2.29 -4.91
CA PRO A 180 14.79 2.65 -3.83
C PRO A 180 15.60 3.88 -4.20
N GLU A 181 16.19 4.50 -3.20
CA GLU A 181 17.24 5.49 -3.39
C GLU A 181 18.51 4.84 -3.91
N GLU A 182 19.26 5.60 -4.72
CA GLU A 182 20.57 5.17 -5.17
C GLU A 182 21.53 5.30 -3.98
N PRO A 183 22.40 4.31 -3.73
CA PRO A 183 23.38 4.41 -2.66
C PRO A 183 24.26 5.63 -2.93
N ALA A 184 24.51 6.43 -1.89
CA ALA A 184 25.46 7.52 -1.98
C ALA A 184 26.86 6.92 -2.20
N ASP A 185 27.50 7.28 -3.32
CA ASP A 185 28.90 6.94 -3.65
C ASP A 185 29.89 7.49 -2.61
#